data_AF-A0A920KX16-F1
#
_entry.id   AF-A0A920KX16-F1
#
_cell.length_a   1.000
_cell.length_b   1.000
_cell.length_c   1.000
_cell.angle_alpha   90.00
_cell.angle_beta   90.00
_cell.angle_gamma   90.00
#
_symmetry.space_group_name_H-M   'P 1'
#
loop_
_entity.id
_entity.type
_entity.pdbx_description
1 polymer ?
#
loop_
_entity_poly.entity_id
_entity_poly.type
_entity_poly.pdbx_seq_one_letter_code
_entity_poly.pdbx_strand_id
1 'polypeptide(L)'
;MNELERKDWFDIYINSFVLQFDPHTNYFNPDDKDRFDMSMSGKFEGIGARLSKRNQAIKVVDIIVGGPLWRDQLMEVGDEIQLVRQEDGDAVDIRAMRLDDAIKLIKGPKGSMVYLTVKKVDGNIETIPVKRDLVVLEESYARSTVINRQDQKYGLIHLPKFYVDFKI
;
A
#
# COMPACT_ATOMS: atom_id res chain seq x y z
N MET A 1 11.04 20.26 5.72
CA MET A 1 10.01 21.30 5.90
C MET A 1 9.63 22.04 4.60
N ASN A 2 10.07 21.61 3.41
CA ASN A 2 9.75 22.29 2.15
C ASN A 2 9.35 21.30 1.04
N GLU A 3 8.29 20.53 1.26
CA GLU A 3 7.71 19.66 0.21
C GLU A 3 6.17 19.70 0.25
N LEU A 4 5.57 20.85 0.57
CA LEU A 4 4.13 21.02 0.45
C LEU A 4 3.81 21.66 -0.89
N GLU A 5 3.07 20.93 -1.73
CA GLU A 5 2.54 21.44 -2.97
C GLU A 5 1.28 22.26 -2.73
N ARG A 6 0.85 23.03 -3.74
CA ARG A 6 -0.40 23.81 -3.67
C ARG A 6 -1.61 22.94 -3.28
N LYS A 7 -1.67 21.70 -3.75
CA LYS A 7 -2.73 20.75 -3.42
C LYS A 7 -2.73 20.39 -1.93
N ASP A 8 -1.54 20.27 -1.33
CA ASP A 8 -1.36 19.96 0.09
C ASP A 8 -1.82 21.15 0.96
N TRP A 9 -1.48 22.37 0.55
CA TRP A 9 -1.96 23.59 1.22
C TRP A 9 -3.47 23.76 1.13
N PHE A 10 -4.06 23.45 -0.04
CA PHE A 10 -5.51 23.51 -0.22
C PHE A 10 -6.22 22.49 0.67
N ASP A 11 -5.70 21.27 0.75
CA ASP A 11 -6.21 20.21 1.61
C ASP A 11 -6.19 20.63 3.09
N ILE A 12 -5.06 21.14 3.58
CA ILE A 12 -4.94 21.63 4.96
C ILE A 12 -5.95 22.75 5.25
N TYR A 13 -6.10 23.71 4.33
CA TYR A 13 -7.00 24.85 4.51
C TYR A 13 -8.46 24.42 4.60
N ILE A 14 -8.92 23.59 3.65
CA ILE A 14 -10.30 23.11 3.63
C ILE A 14 -10.59 22.25 4.86
N ASN A 15 -9.70 21.29 5.18
CA ASN A 15 -9.88 20.43 6.35
C ASN A 15 -9.91 21.24 7.65
N SER A 16 -9.08 22.28 7.79
CA SER A 16 -9.13 23.18 8.95
C SER A 16 -10.47 23.94 9.06
N PHE A 17 -11.06 24.31 7.93
CA PHE A 17 -12.36 24.98 7.89
C PHE A 17 -13.51 24.02 8.23
N VAL A 18 -13.58 22.84 7.61
CA VAL A 18 -14.69 21.89 7.84
C VAL A 18 -14.65 21.27 9.24
N LEU A 19 -13.46 21.04 9.80
CA LEU A 19 -13.28 20.51 11.15
C LEU A 19 -13.91 21.39 12.23
N GLN A 20 -14.00 22.71 11.99
CA GLN A 20 -14.65 23.65 12.90
C GLN A 20 -16.18 23.44 12.97
N PHE A 21 -16.79 22.89 11.93
CA PHE A 21 -18.23 22.63 11.89
C PHE A 21 -18.59 21.25 12.44
N ASP A 22 -17.82 20.22 12.09
CA ASP A 22 -18.06 18.85 12.52
C ASP A 22 -16.76 18.02 12.46
N PRO A 23 -16.39 17.28 13.53
CA PRO A 23 -15.21 16.41 13.54
C PRO A 23 -15.25 15.25 12.52
N HIS A 24 -16.41 14.94 11.95
CA HIS A 24 -16.56 13.82 11.01
C HIS A 24 -16.65 14.23 9.54
N THR A 25 -16.66 15.53 9.24
CA THR A 25 -16.65 16.04 7.87
C THR A 25 -15.21 16.32 7.44
N ASN A 26 -14.76 15.63 6.39
CA ASN A 26 -13.40 15.78 5.87
C ASN A 26 -13.43 15.96 4.35
N TYR A 27 -12.50 16.76 3.84
CA TYR A 27 -12.20 16.84 2.42
C TYR A 27 -11.09 15.85 2.10
N PHE A 28 -11.28 15.06 1.04
CA PHE A 28 -10.26 14.15 0.52
C PHE A 28 -9.78 14.66 -0.83
N ASN A 29 -8.47 14.92 -0.93
CA ASN A 29 -7.81 15.02 -2.22
C ASN A 29 -7.86 13.64 -2.95
N PRO A 30 -7.54 13.57 -4.26
CA PRO A 30 -7.61 12.31 -5.00
C PRO A 30 -6.77 11.16 -4.39
N ASP A 31 -5.59 11.46 -3.86
CA ASP A 31 -4.70 10.47 -3.28
C ASP A 31 -5.26 9.91 -1.96
N ASP A 32 -5.85 10.76 -1.14
CA ASP A 32 -6.46 10.39 0.15
C ASP A 32 -7.79 9.68 -0.07
N LYS A 33 -8.56 10.07 -1.09
CA LYS A 33 -9.75 9.34 -1.51
C LYS A 33 -9.39 7.92 -1.92
N ASP A 34 -8.37 7.75 -2.77
CA ASP A 34 -7.92 6.42 -3.18
C ASP A 34 -7.46 5.59 -1.96
N ARG A 35 -6.75 6.20 -1.00
CA ARG A 35 -6.38 5.55 0.27
C ARG A 35 -7.59 5.12 1.07
N PHE A 36 -8.58 5.97 1.19
CA PHE A 36 -9.82 5.69 1.90
C PHE A 36 -10.55 4.51 1.24
N ASP A 37 -10.74 4.55 -0.08
CA ASP A 37 -11.41 3.49 -0.84
C ASP A 37 -10.68 2.13 -0.72
N MET A 38 -9.35 2.12 -0.78
CA MET A 38 -8.54 0.92 -0.53
C MET A 38 -8.70 0.43 0.92
N SER A 39 -8.72 1.35 1.89
CA SER A 39 -8.87 1.01 3.30
C SER A 39 -10.26 0.42 3.58
N MET A 40 -11.30 0.90 2.91
CA MET A 40 -12.67 0.43 3.12
C MET A 40 -12.94 -0.90 2.40
N SER A 41 -12.46 -1.05 1.16
CA SER A 41 -12.60 -2.30 0.40
C SER A 41 -11.67 -3.40 0.92
N GLY A 42 -10.57 -3.03 1.58
CA GLY A 42 -9.51 -3.98 1.96
C GLY A 42 -8.82 -4.61 0.76
N LYS A 43 -8.95 -4.00 -0.42
CA LYS A 43 -8.38 -4.48 -1.68
C LYS A 43 -7.64 -3.34 -2.37
N PHE A 44 -6.54 -3.65 -3.02
CA PHE A 44 -5.85 -2.70 -3.86
C PHE A 44 -5.06 -3.41 -4.95
N GLU A 45 -4.74 -2.70 -6.03
CA GLU A 45 -3.94 -3.22 -7.13
C GLU A 45 -2.49 -2.75 -6.99
N GLY A 46 -1.55 -3.70 -7.07
CA GLY A 46 -0.13 -3.38 -6.96
C GLY A 46 0.72 -4.63 -6.71
N ILE A 47 1.88 -4.42 -6.08
CA ILE A 47 2.87 -5.48 -5.84
C ILE A 47 2.67 -6.20 -4.48
N GLY A 48 1.92 -5.60 -3.55
CA GLY A 48 1.63 -6.21 -2.24
C GLY A 48 2.75 -6.07 -1.21
N ALA A 49 3.34 -4.88 -1.08
CA ALA A 49 4.32 -4.56 -0.04
C ALA A 49 3.99 -3.24 0.66
N ARG A 50 4.39 -3.11 1.92
CA ARG A 50 4.45 -1.83 2.62
C ARG A 50 5.85 -1.25 2.47
N LEU A 51 5.89 0.01 2.07
CA LEU A 51 7.12 0.74 1.83
C LEU A 51 7.28 1.85 2.87
N SER A 52 8.51 2.10 3.27
CA SER A 52 8.88 3.23 4.13
C SER A 52 10.08 3.95 3.54
N LYS A 53 10.08 5.28 3.58
CA LYS A 53 11.25 6.08 3.23
C LYS A 53 12.06 6.41 4.48
N ARG A 54 13.35 6.07 4.50
CA ARG A 54 14.32 6.49 5.53
C ARG A 54 15.63 6.89 4.86
N ASN A 55 16.19 8.04 5.20
CA ASN A 55 17.46 8.53 4.64
C ASN A 55 17.51 8.51 3.09
N GLN A 56 16.43 8.94 2.43
CA GLN A 56 16.27 8.91 0.96
C GLN A 56 16.21 7.51 0.32
N ALA A 57 16.32 6.44 1.10
CA ALA A 57 16.09 5.07 0.66
C ALA A 57 14.63 4.66 0.89
N ILE A 58 13.99 4.11 -0.14
CA ILE A 58 12.64 3.53 -0.04
C ILE A 58 12.82 2.04 0.20
N LYS A 59 12.42 1.57 1.38
CA LYS A 59 12.62 0.20 1.83
C LYS A 59 11.31 -0.54 1.99
N VAL A 60 11.33 -1.83 1.70
CA VAL A 60 10.26 -2.77 2.03
C VAL A 60 10.30 -3.05 3.53
N VAL A 61 9.23 -2.68 4.24
CA VAL A 61 9.12 -2.91 5.69
C VAL A 61 8.25 -4.12 6.04
N ASP A 62 7.35 -4.50 5.14
CA ASP A 62 6.45 -5.63 5.30
C ASP A 62 5.97 -6.11 3.94
N ILE A 63 5.74 -7.41 3.80
CA ILE A 63 5.23 -8.04 2.58
C ILE A 63 3.88 -8.64 2.89
N ILE A 64 2.87 -8.26 2.11
CA ILE A 64 1.49 -8.69 2.36
C ILE A 64 1.34 -10.13 1.86
N VAL A 65 0.99 -11.01 2.80
CA VAL A 65 0.72 -12.42 2.53
C VAL A 65 -0.39 -12.56 1.47
N GLY A 66 -0.16 -13.41 0.47
CA GLY A 66 -1.06 -13.58 -0.68
C GLY A 66 -0.88 -12.54 -1.79
N GLY A 67 -0.09 -11.49 -1.59
CA GLY A 67 0.30 -10.55 -2.64
C GLY A 67 1.26 -11.14 -3.69
N PRO A 68 1.43 -10.52 -4.86
CA PRO A 68 2.39 -10.95 -5.89
C PRO A 68 3.81 -11.20 -5.36
N LEU A 69 4.35 -10.27 -4.59
CA LEU A 69 5.70 -10.39 -4.04
C LEU A 69 5.88 -11.58 -3.08
N TRP A 70 4.83 -11.90 -2.32
CA TRP A 70 4.85 -13.05 -1.42
C TRP A 70 4.79 -14.36 -2.20
N ARG A 71 3.94 -14.43 -3.23
CA ARG A 71 3.78 -15.64 -4.07
C ARG A 71 5.04 -15.97 -4.84
N ASP A 72 5.68 -14.97 -5.41
CA ASP A 72 6.85 -15.15 -6.28
C ASP A 72 8.18 -15.13 -5.49
N GLN A 73 8.14 -14.83 -4.17
CA GLN A 73 9.29 -14.74 -3.27
C GLN A 73 10.43 -13.86 -3.81
N LEU A 74 10.07 -12.81 -4.54
CA LEU A 74 11.03 -12.00 -5.27
C LEU A 74 11.74 -10.97 -4.38
N MET A 75 11.11 -10.56 -3.28
CA MET A 75 11.64 -9.55 -2.37
C MET A 75 11.52 -9.99 -0.93
N GLU A 76 12.37 -9.41 -0.09
CA GLU A 76 12.39 -9.64 1.34
C GLU A 76 12.24 -8.33 2.11
N VAL A 77 11.91 -8.43 3.39
CA VAL A 77 11.85 -7.26 4.27
C VAL A 77 13.27 -6.71 4.46
N GLY A 78 13.45 -5.41 4.24
CA GLY A 78 14.74 -4.73 4.29
C GLY A 78 15.30 -4.35 2.93
N ASP A 79 14.79 -4.95 1.85
CA ASP A 79 15.15 -4.62 0.47
C ASP A 79 14.86 -3.15 0.16
N GLU A 80 15.77 -2.51 -0.59
CA GLU A 80 15.68 -1.10 -0.97
C GLU A 80 15.39 -0.94 -2.46
N ILE A 81 14.30 -0.26 -2.80
CA ILE A 81 13.91 0.01 -4.18
C ILE A 81 14.60 1.31 -4.64
N GLN A 82 15.38 1.22 -5.73
CA GLN A 82 16.15 2.34 -6.26
C GLN A 82 15.57 2.91 -7.54
N LEU A 83 15.19 2.03 -8.48
CA LEU A 83 14.63 2.41 -9.76
C LEU A 83 13.31 1.67 -10.01
N VAL A 84 12.39 2.34 -10.69
CA VAL A 84 11.12 1.77 -11.14
C VAL A 84 11.01 1.97 -12.64
N ARG A 85 10.79 0.89 -13.38
CA ARG A 85 10.64 0.92 -14.83
C ARG A 85 9.30 0.28 -15.21
N GLN A 86 8.50 1.00 -16.00
CA GLN A 86 7.27 0.46 -16.59
C GLN A 86 7.60 -0.44 -17.79
N GLU A 87 6.64 -1.23 -18.27
CA GLU A 87 6.84 -2.17 -19.38
C GLU A 87 7.42 -1.50 -20.64
N ASP A 88 6.87 -0.35 -21.02
CA ASP A 88 7.27 0.42 -22.22
C ASP A 88 8.02 1.73 -21.90
N GLY A 89 8.69 1.81 -20.75
CA GLY A 89 9.29 3.05 -20.25
C GLY A 89 10.76 2.95 -19.86
N ASP A 90 11.37 4.11 -19.69
CA ASP A 90 12.69 4.25 -19.08
C ASP A 90 12.62 4.00 -17.56
N ALA A 91 13.76 3.57 -17.00
CA ALA A 91 13.89 3.42 -15.56
C ALA A 91 13.95 4.78 -14.89
N VAL A 92 13.06 5.00 -13.92
CA VAL A 92 12.94 6.24 -13.17
C VAL A 92 13.56 6.06 -11.79
N ASP A 93 14.45 6.96 -11.39
CA ASP A 93 15.06 6.97 -10.06
C ASP A 93 14.09 7.54 -9.02
N ILE A 94 13.73 6.71 -8.04
CA ILE A 94 12.76 7.05 -7.00
C ILE A 94 13.38 7.52 -5.69
N ARG A 95 14.72 7.49 -5.54
CA ARG A 95 15.40 7.86 -4.28
C ARG A 95 15.17 9.33 -3.92
N ALA A 96 15.22 10.19 -4.94
CA ALA A 96 14.94 11.61 -4.82
C ALA A 96 13.44 11.95 -4.72
N MET A 97 12.54 11.02 -5.11
CA MET A 97 11.10 11.27 -5.15
C MET A 97 10.45 11.16 -3.78
N ARG A 98 9.32 11.85 -3.56
CA ARG A 98 8.50 11.63 -2.36
C ARG A 98 8.01 10.18 -2.33
N LEU A 99 7.81 9.64 -1.12
CA LEU A 99 7.33 8.26 -0.95
C LEU A 99 6.00 8.05 -1.70
N ASP A 100 5.11 9.03 -1.66
CA ASP A 100 3.80 8.95 -2.30
C ASP A 100 3.90 8.88 -3.83
N ASP A 101 4.79 9.66 -4.44
CA ASP A 101 5.02 9.64 -5.89
C ASP A 101 5.67 8.32 -6.34
N ALA A 102 6.62 7.82 -5.57
CA ALA A 102 7.22 6.51 -5.81
C ALA A 102 6.16 5.38 -5.71
N ILE A 103 5.26 5.46 -4.72
CA ILE A 103 4.15 4.51 -4.58
C ILE A 103 3.24 4.55 -5.82
N LYS A 104 2.97 5.73 -6.40
CA LYS A 104 2.14 5.84 -7.62
C LYS A 104 2.79 5.15 -8.82
N LEU A 105 4.11 5.23 -8.97
CA LEU A 105 4.83 4.54 -10.03
C LEU A 105 4.83 3.01 -9.84
N ILE A 106 4.92 2.57 -8.59
CA ILE A 106 4.93 1.15 -8.24
C ILE A 106 3.53 0.54 -8.38
N LYS A 107 2.49 1.30 -8.02
CA LYS A 107 1.10 0.95 -8.27
C LYS A 107 0.78 1.01 -9.77
N GLY A 108 -0.29 0.35 -10.16
CA GLY A 108 -0.71 0.27 -11.54
C GLY A 108 -1.80 -0.78 -11.72
N PRO A 109 -2.40 -0.83 -12.90
CA PRO A 109 -3.54 -1.70 -13.17
C PRO A 109 -3.16 -3.17 -13.01
N LYS A 110 -4.10 -3.97 -12.51
CA LYS A 110 -3.97 -5.43 -12.45
C LYS A 110 -3.53 -5.99 -13.81
N GLY A 111 -2.55 -6.89 -13.77
CA GLY A 111 -2.01 -7.59 -14.94
C GLY A 111 -0.84 -6.89 -15.62
N SER A 112 -0.59 -5.60 -15.34
CA SER A 112 0.58 -4.89 -15.87
C SER A 112 1.88 -5.35 -15.21
N MET A 113 2.98 -5.26 -15.96
CA MET A 113 4.32 -5.55 -15.44
C MET A 113 5.04 -4.28 -14.98
N VAL A 114 5.81 -4.42 -13.90
CA VAL A 114 6.76 -3.41 -13.43
C VAL A 114 8.10 -4.05 -13.15
N TYR A 115 9.18 -3.37 -13.50
CA TYR A 115 10.52 -3.81 -13.22
C TYR A 115 11.09 -2.93 -12.10
N LEU A 116 11.44 -3.56 -11.00
CA LEU A 116 11.99 -2.88 -9.83
C LEU A 116 13.48 -3.20 -9.75
N THR A 117 14.34 -2.17 -9.75
CA THR A 117 15.74 -2.34 -9.43
C THR A 117 15.90 -2.20 -7.93
N VAL A 118 16.27 -3.30 -7.30
CA VAL A 118 16.27 -3.47 -5.85
C VAL A 118 17.67 -3.78 -5.38
N LYS A 119 18.09 -3.10 -4.32
CA LYS A 119 19.28 -3.44 -3.56
C LYS A 119 18.87 -4.36 -2.41
N LYS A 120 19.31 -5.61 -2.49
CA LYS A 120 19.11 -6.63 -1.46
C LYS A 120 19.84 -6.28 -0.18
N VAL A 121 19.40 -6.90 0.92
CA VAL A 121 20.06 -6.79 2.23
C VAL A 121 21.53 -7.22 2.16
N ASP A 122 21.85 -8.21 1.33
CA ASP A 122 23.22 -8.68 1.06
C ASP A 122 24.08 -7.71 0.22
N GLY A 123 23.50 -6.59 -0.23
CA GLY A 123 24.16 -5.55 -1.00
C GLY A 123 24.13 -5.73 -2.51
N ASN A 124 23.68 -6.89 -3.00
CA ASN A 124 23.50 -7.15 -4.43
C ASN A 124 22.36 -6.29 -5.00
N ILE A 125 22.55 -5.80 -6.22
CA ILE A 125 21.53 -5.04 -6.96
C ILE A 125 21.02 -5.93 -8.08
N GLU A 126 19.70 -6.15 -8.11
CA GLU A 126 19.05 -6.92 -9.14
C GLU A 126 17.79 -6.22 -9.65
N THR A 127 17.42 -6.53 -10.89
CA THR A 127 16.18 -6.03 -11.48
C THR A 127 15.17 -7.15 -11.56
N ILE A 128 14.06 -6.96 -10.86
CA ILE A 128 13.04 -7.97 -10.66
C ILE A 128 11.79 -7.55 -11.44
N PRO A 129 11.30 -8.37 -12.39
CA PRO A 129 9.97 -8.19 -12.96
C PRO A 129 8.90 -8.63 -11.96
N VAL A 130 7.94 -7.76 -11.69
CA VAL A 130 6.81 -8.05 -10.79
C VAL A 130 5.51 -7.80 -11.53
N LYS A 131 4.64 -8.81 -11.54
CA LYS A 131 3.29 -8.68 -12.10
C LYS A 131 2.37 -8.05 -11.06
N ARG A 132 1.73 -6.93 -11.41
CA ARG A 132 0.73 -6.31 -10.54
C ARG A 132 -0.52 -7.18 -10.50
N ASP A 133 -1.07 -7.37 -9.32
CA ASP A 133 -2.33 -8.10 -9.13
C ASP A 133 -3.18 -7.42 -8.05
N LEU A 134 -4.40 -7.90 -7.92
CA LEU A 134 -5.28 -7.54 -6.81
C LEU A 134 -4.74 -8.17 -5.52
N VAL A 135 -4.42 -7.33 -4.55
CA VAL A 135 -3.98 -7.72 -3.21
C VAL A 135 -5.15 -7.53 -2.25
N VAL A 136 -5.45 -8.57 -1.48
CA VAL A 136 -6.51 -8.56 -0.48
C VAL A 136 -5.88 -8.56 0.90
N LEU A 137 -6.24 -7.57 1.73
CA LEU A 137 -5.80 -7.49 3.12
C LEU A 137 -6.66 -8.41 3.98
N GLU A 138 -6.33 -9.69 4.04
CA GLU A 138 -7.09 -10.71 4.79
C GLU A 138 -7.24 -10.39 6.28
N GLU A 139 -6.29 -9.67 6.87
CA GLU A 139 -6.36 -9.21 8.27
C GLU A 139 -7.55 -8.31 8.54
N SER A 140 -8.09 -7.71 7.48
CA SER A 140 -9.13 -6.70 7.54
C SER A 140 -10.53 -7.27 7.36
N TYR A 141 -10.63 -8.57 7.04
CA TYR A 141 -11.88 -9.31 6.91
C TYR A 141 -12.26 -10.04 8.19
N ALA A 142 -13.55 -10.38 8.33
CA ALA A 142 -14.05 -11.14 9.45
C ALA A 142 -13.43 -12.55 9.48
N ARG A 143 -12.99 -12.99 10.67
CA ARG A 143 -12.47 -14.35 10.89
C ARG A 143 -13.29 -15.03 11.97
N SER A 144 -13.61 -16.31 11.77
CA SER A 144 -14.30 -17.12 12.77
C SER A 144 -13.45 -18.31 13.16
N THR A 145 -13.41 -18.63 14.44
CA THR A 145 -12.79 -19.87 14.94
C THR A 145 -13.72 -20.56 15.93
N VAL A 146 -13.60 -21.87 16.02
CA VAL A 146 -14.37 -22.72 16.95
C VAL A 146 -13.41 -23.23 18.01
N ILE A 147 -13.69 -22.90 19.26
CA ILE A 147 -12.91 -23.32 20.42
C ILE A 147 -13.70 -24.42 21.14
N ASN A 148 -13.14 -25.63 21.18
CA ASN A 148 -13.71 -26.75 21.92
C ASN A 148 -13.05 -26.81 23.31
N ARG A 149 -13.85 -26.69 24.39
CA ARG A 149 -13.36 -26.84 25.77
C ARG A 149 -14.39 -27.55 26.62
N GLN A 150 -13.96 -28.58 27.36
CA GLN A 150 -14.76 -29.28 28.38
C GLN A 150 -16.16 -29.67 27.87
N ASP A 151 -16.21 -30.36 26.72
CA ASP A 151 -17.45 -30.82 26.07
C ASP A 151 -18.41 -29.70 25.60
N GLN A 152 -17.96 -28.44 25.60
CA GLN A 152 -18.68 -27.30 25.06
C GLN A 152 -17.96 -26.66 23.88
N LYS A 153 -18.76 -26.24 22.90
CA LYS A 153 -18.31 -25.62 21.66
C LYS A 153 -18.57 -24.12 21.71
N TYR A 154 -17.51 -23.32 21.65
CA TYR A 154 -17.56 -21.86 21.63
C TYR A 154 -17.22 -21.36 20.23
N GLY A 155 -18.02 -20.45 19.68
CA GLY A 155 -17.70 -19.75 18.44
C GLY A 155 -17.13 -18.37 18.75
N LEU A 156 -15.94 -18.07 18.25
CA LEU A 156 -15.34 -16.74 18.31
C LEU A 156 -15.35 -16.12 16.92
N ILE A 157 -16.06 -15.00 16.74
CA ILE A 157 -16.05 -14.21 15.53
C ILE A 157 -15.27 -12.93 15.82
N HIS A 158 -14.15 -12.75 15.14
CA HIS A 158 -13.36 -11.53 15.17
C HIS A 158 -13.75 -10.67 13.97
N LEU A 159 -14.40 -9.54 14.25
CA LEU A 159 -14.77 -8.54 13.25
C LEU A 159 -13.90 -7.30 13.45
N PRO A 160 -12.76 -7.17 12.73
CA PRO A 160 -11.83 -6.07 12.95
C PRO A 160 -12.36 -4.71 12.48
N LYS A 161 -13.14 -4.71 11.39
CA LYS A 161 -13.77 -3.51 10.82
C LYS A 161 -14.96 -3.89 9.92
N PHE A 162 -15.79 -2.91 9.61
CA PHE A 162 -16.77 -3.00 8.54
C PHE A 162 -16.12 -2.59 7.21
N TYR A 163 -16.36 -3.36 6.14
CA TYR A 163 -15.75 -3.17 4.83
C TYR A 163 -16.83 -2.99 3.76
N VAL A 164 -16.56 -2.11 2.80
CA VAL A 164 -17.46 -1.77 1.68
C VAL A 164 -16.59 -1.56 0.43
N ASP A 165 -17.02 -2.13 -0.69
CA ASP A 165 -16.39 -1.93 -1.99
C ASP A 165 -17.19 -0.86 -2.75
N PHE A 166 -16.61 0.33 -2.92
CA PHE A 166 -17.27 1.46 -3.60
C PHE A 166 -17.15 1.41 -5.12
N LYS A 167 -16.35 0.47 -5.67
CA LYS A 167 -16.26 0.21 -7.11
C LYS A 167 -17.26 -0.89 -7.46
N ILE A 168 -18.50 -0.48 -7.72
CA ILE A 168 -19.56 -1.34 -8.30
C ILE A 168 -19.58 -1.11 -9.81
#